data_AF-A0A959TAU3-F1
#
_entry.id   AF-A0A959TAU3-F1
#
_cell.length_a   1.000
_cell.length_b   1.000
_cell.length_c   1.000
_cell.angle_alpha   90.00
_cell.angle_beta   90.00
_cell.angle_gamma   90.00
#
_symmetry.space_group_name_H-M   'P 1'
#
loop_
_entity.id
_entity.type
_entity.pdbx_description
1 polymer ?
#
loop_
_entity_poly.entity_id
_entity_poly.type
_entity_poly.pdbx_seq_one_letter_code
_entity_poly.pdbx_strand_id
1 'polypeptide(L)'
;VIVPAYTYCASANIVEHVGATPVLVDILDDFTLDADDVARKLSPATKCIMPVDVGGLPARIDRIMALAEGNRTSFRPAAGSIPQELLGRPL
;
A
#
# COMPACT_ATOMS: atom_id res chain seq x y z
N VAL A 1 1.65 1.61 4.22
CA VAL A 1 1.26 0.67 3.14
C VAL A 1 -0.17 0.98 2.77
N ILE A 2 -0.47 1.18 1.49
CA ILE A 2 -1.83 1.39 1.04
C ILE A 2 -2.57 0.05 1.00
N VAL A 3 -3.76 -0.01 1.60
CA VAL A 3 -4.60 -1.21 1.70
C VAL A 3 -6.06 -0.79 1.44
N PRO A 4 -6.88 -1.59 0.72
CA PRO A 4 -8.30 -1.30 0.58
C PRO A 4 -9.02 -1.29 1.93
N ALA A 5 -9.95 -0.36 2.11
CA ALA A 5 -10.82 -0.31 3.30
C ALA A 5 -11.79 -1.51 3.35
N TYR A 6 -12.15 -2.04 2.19
CA TYR A 6 -12.96 -3.25 2.05
C TYR A 6 -12.06 -4.46 1.76
N THR A 7 -11.70 -5.21 2.80
CA THR A 7 -10.90 -6.45 2.72
C THR A 7 -11.05 -7.27 4.01
N TYR A 8 -10.46 -8.46 4.05
CA TYR A 8 -10.29 -9.21 5.29
C TYR A 8 -9.26 -8.53 6.21
N CYS A 9 -9.53 -8.49 7.52
CA CYS A 9 -8.73 -7.72 8.49
C CYS A 9 -7.23 -8.09 8.49
N ALA A 10 -6.88 -9.33 8.12
CA ALA A 10 -5.49 -9.76 8.03
C ALA A 10 -4.64 -8.87 7.09
N SER A 11 -5.22 -8.31 6.02
CA SER A 11 -4.52 -7.42 5.09
C SER A 11 -4.00 -6.16 5.76
N ALA A 12 -4.78 -5.55 6.67
CA ALA A 12 -4.34 -4.38 7.44
C ALA A 12 -3.48 -4.81 8.64
N ASN A 13 -3.86 -5.88 9.35
CA ASN A 13 -3.17 -6.34 10.55
C ASN A 13 -1.72 -6.71 10.29
N ILE A 14 -1.40 -7.34 9.15
CA ILE A 14 0.00 -7.68 8.83
C ILE A 14 0.87 -6.44 8.65
N VAL A 15 0.29 -5.34 8.14
CA VAL A 15 0.99 -4.06 7.98
C VAL A 15 1.35 -3.49 9.36
N GLU A 16 0.41 -3.50 10.30
CA GLU A 16 0.67 -3.08 11.67
C GLU A 16 1.67 -4.00 12.38
N HIS A 17 1.54 -5.31 12.19
CA HIS A 17 2.40 -6.31 12.83
C HIS A 17 3.88 -6.15 12.46
N VAL A 18 4.17 -5.67 11.24
CA VAL A 18 5.55 -5.37 10.80
C VAL A 18 6.02 -3.95 11.16
N GLY A 19 5.24 -3.21 11.95
CA GLY A 19 5.55 -1.86 12.40
C GLY A 19 5.34 -0.77 11.35
N ALA A 20 4.58 -1.05 10.28
CA ALA A 20 4.18 -0.06 9.29
C ALA A 20 2.77 0.47 9.57
N THR A 21 2.42 1.59 8.97
CA THR A 21 1.07 2.18 9.09
C THR A 21 0.20 1.78 7.89
N PRO A 22 -0.96 1.13 8.07
CA PRO A 22 -1.93 0.94 7.01
C PRO A 22 -2.58 2.29 6.65
N VAL A 23 -2.63 2.59 5.36
CA VAL A 23 -3.34 3.75 4.81
C VAL A 23 -4.53 3.20 4.03
N LEU A 24 -5.72 3.38 4.59
CA LEU A 24 -6.95 2.85 4.01
C LEU A 24 -7.36 3.68 2.80
N VAL A 25 -7.63 2.98 1.69
CA VAL A 25 -8.08 3.54 0.41
C VAL A 25 -9.42 2.93 0.05
N ASP A 26 -10.30 3.72 -0.56
CA ASP A 26 -11.63 3.25 -0.94
C ASP A 26 -11.60 2.22 -2.08
N ILE A 27 -12.74 1.61 -2.35
CA ILE A 27 -12.97 0.71 -3.48
C ILE A 27 -13.98 1.30 -4.46
N LEU A 28 -13.99 0.76 -5.67
CA LEU A 28 -15.05 1.01 -6.65
C LEU A 28 -16.22 0.04 -6.44
N ASP A 29 -17.30 0.25 -7.19
CA ASP A 29 -18.49 -0.63 -7.17
C ASP A 29 -18.20 -2.08 -7.56
N ASP A 30 -17.06 -2.33 -8.23
CA ASP A 30 -16.58 -3.66 -8.59
C ASP A 30 -15.68 -4.28 -7.50
N PHE A 31 -15.67 -3.74 -6.28
CA PHE A 31 -14.84 -4.18 -5.15
C PHE A 31 -13.32 -4.07 -5.36
N THR A 32 -12.86 -3.52 -6.48
CA THR A 32 -11.43 -3.30 -6.72
C THR A 32 -10.98 -1.97 -6.12
N LEU A 33 -9.70 -1.90 -5.76
CA LEU A 33 -9.08 -0.71 -5.17
C LEU A 33 -9.23 0.52 -6.10
N ASP A 34 -9.72 1.65 -5.57
CA ASP A 34 -9.84 2.89 -6.33
C ASP A 34 -8.45 3.53 -6.56
N ALA A 35 -7.95 3.43 -7.78
CA ALA A 35 -6.66 3.97 -8.19
C ALA A 35 -6.57 5.50 -8.03
N ASP A 36 -7.67 6.23 -8.21
CA ASP A 36 -7.64 7.69 -8.05
C ASP A 36 -7.52 8.06 -6.57
N ASP A 37 -8.14 7.29 -5.67
CA ASP A 37 -7.96 7.45 -4.23
C ASP A 37 -6.56 7.03 -3.76
N VAL A 38 -5.98 5.98 -4.37
CA VAL A 38 -4.55 5.65 -4.19
C VAL A 38 -3.69 6.87 -4.52
N ALA A 39 -3.87 7.46 -5.71
CA ALA A 39 -3.07 8.58 -6.17
C ALA A 39 -3.13 9.79 -5.22
N ARG A 40 -4.30 10.09 -4.67
CA ARG A 40 -4.49 11.17 -3.66
C ARG A 40 -3.78 10.90 -2.33
N LYS A 41 -3.59 9.63 -1.97
CA LYS A 41 -3.00 9.19 -0.69
C LYS A 41 -1.54 8.75 -0.82
N LEU A 42 -0.97 8.76 -2.03
CA LEU A 42 0.46 8.57 -2.22
C LEU A 42 1.25 9.68 -1.51
N SER A 43 2.35 9.27 -0.90
CA SER A 43 3.26 10.17 -0.19
C SER A 43 4.67 9.59 -0.18
N PRO A 44 5.68 10.36 0.22
CA PRO A 44 7.02 9.82 0.47
C PRO A 44 7.05 8.71 1.53
N ALA A 45 6.05 8.56 2.40
CA ALA A 45 5.99 7.45 3.35
C ALA A 45 5.44 6.15 2.73
N THR A 46 4.90 6.20 1.51
CA THR A 46 4.27 5.05 0.86
C THR A 46 5.32 4.13 0.23
N LYS A 47 5.65 3.02 0.88
CA LYS A 47 6.55 1.98 0.34
C LYS A 47 5.87 0.95 -0.57
N CYS A 48 4.57 0.71 -0.35
CA CYS A 48 3.84 -0.40 -0.97
C CYS A 48 2.35 -0.06 -1.12
N ILE A 49 1.75 -0.55 -2.21
CA ILE A 49 0.31 -0.59 -2.47
C ILE A 49 -0.09 -2.08 -2.51
N MET A 50 -1.06 -2.47 -1.70
CA MET A 50 -1.53 -3.85 -1.56
C MET A 50 -2.97 -3.98 -2.07
N PRO A 51 -3.19 -4.23 -3.37
CA PRO A 51 -4.51 -4.64 -3.85
C PRO A 51 -4.92 -5.99 -3.27
N VAL A 52 -6.22 -6.24 -3.22
CA VAL A 52 -6.80 -7.51 -2.77
C VAL A 52 -7.83 -7.96 -3.79
N ASP A 53 -7.70 -9.21 -4.24
CA ASP A 53 -8.66 -9.85 -5.14
C ASP A 53 -9.85 -10.38 -4.33
N VAL A 54 -10.72 -9.48 -3.89
CA VAL A 54 -11.85 -9.83 -3.00
C VAL A 54 -12.77 -10.84 -3.68
N GLY A 55 -13.03 -11.97 -3.00
CA GLY A 55 -13.86 -13.04 -3.55
C GLY A 55 -13.27 -13.73 -4.79
N GLY A 56 -11.97 -13.55 -5.06
CA GLY A 56 -11.32 -14.05 -6.27
C GLY A 56 -11.54 -13.18 -7.51
N LEU A 57 -12.14 -11.99 -7.35
CA LEU A 57 -12.28 -11.02 -8.43
C LEU A 57 -10.94 -10.28 -8.64
N PRO A 58 -10.32 -10.35 -9.82
CA PRO A 58 -9.01 -9.74 -10.05
C PRO A 58 -9.03 -8.22 -9.93
N ALA A 59 -8.11 -7.67 -9.15
CA ALA A 59 -7.87 -6.24 -9.07
C ALA A 59 -7.35 -5.67 -10.41
N ARG A 60 -7.53 -4.37 -10.61
CA ARG A 60 -7.04 -3.63 -11.78
C ARG A 60 -5.53 -3.36 -11.67
N ILE A 61 -4.72 -4.42 -11.72
CA ILE A 61 -3.28 -4.38 -11.44
C ILE A 61 -2.52 -3.41 -12.34
N ASP A 62 -2.87 -3.29 -13.62
CA ASP A 62 -2.16 -2.40 -14.56
C ASP A 62 -2.15 -0.94 -14.09
N ARG A 63 -3.29 -0.45 -13.60
CA ARG A 63 -3.43 0.92 -13.07
C ARG A 63 -2.63 1.11 -11.78
N ILE A 64 -2.67 0.10 -10.91
CA ILE A 64 -1.95 0.12 -9.63
C ILE A 64 -0.44 0.10 -9.86
N MET A 65 0.02 -0.72 -10.81
CA MET A 65 1.43 -0.80 -11.20
C MET A 65 1.92 0.51 -11.80
N ALA A 66 1.11 1.19 -12.63
CA ALA A 66 1.47 2.50 -13.16
C ALA A 66 1.68 3.55 -12.05
N LEU A 67 0.81 3.56 -11.02
CA LEU A 67 0.98 4.42 -9.85
C LEU A 67 2.20 4.04 -9.01
N ALA A 68 2.42 2.74 -8.80
CA ALA A 68 3.58 2.25 -8.05
C ALA A 68 4.90 2.63 -8.72
N GLU A 69 4.99 2.44 -10.04
CA GLU A 69 6.20 2.78 -10.80
C GLU A 69 6.41 4.30 -10.86
N GLY A 70 5.34 5.08 -11.04
CA GLY A 70 5.39 6.55 -10.96
C GLY A 70 5.86 7.07 -9.59
N ASN A 71 5.63 6.32 -8.51
CA ASN A 71 6.04 6.69 -7.15
C ASN A 71 7.32 5.97 -6.66
N ARG A 72 7.97 5.16 -7.50
CA ARG A 72 9.05 4.24 -7.12
C ARG A 72 10.19 4.90 -6.37
N THR A 73 10.57 6.12 -6.77
CA THR A 73 11.71 6.86 -6.22
C THR A 73 11.32 7.85 -5.12
N SER A 74 10.03 7.96 -4.81
CA SER A 74 9.53 8.95 -3.84
C SER A 74 9.68 8.50 -2.39
N PHE A 75 9.85 7.20 -2.15
CA PHE A 75 9.86 6.66 -0.80
C PHE A 75 11.03 7.23 0.02
N ARG A 76 10.70 7.74 1.20
CA ARG A 76 11.62 8.25 2.22
C ARG A 76 11.21 7.62 3.55
N PRO A 77 12.03 6.74 4.11
CA PRO A 77 11.75 6.17 5.42
C PRO A 77 11.85 7.24 6.50
N ALA A 78 11.14 7.02 7.60
CA ALA A 78 11.26 7.87 8.78
C ALA A 78 12.69 7.77 9.34
N ALA A 79 13.31 8.92 9.63
CA ALA A 79 14.63 8.96 10.25
C ALA A 79 14.60 8.25 11.60
N GLY A 80 15.64 7.45 11.90
CA GLY A 80 15.77 6.76 13.18
C GLY A 80 14.92 5.50 13.34
N SER A 81 14.39 4.92 12.25
CA SER A 81 13.78 3.59 12.30
C SER A 81 14.85 2.50 12.43
N ILE A 82 15.35 2.33 13.66
CA ILE A 82 16.33 1.32 14.07
C ILE A 82 16.06 -0.07 13.41
N PRO A 83 14.82 -0.57 13.29
CA PRO A 83 14.58 -1.89 12.68
C PRO A 83 14.94 -2.00 11.20
N GLN A 84 14.71 -0.98 10.37
CA GLN A 84 14.97 -1.05 8.93
C GLN A 84 16.49 -0.99 8.63
N GLU A 85 17.21 -0.15 9.38
CA GLU A 85 18.67 -0.05 9.32
C GLU A 85 19.34 -1.36 9.76
N LEU A 86 18.87 -1.97 10.86
CA LEU A 86 19.37 -3.25 11.36
C LEU A 86 19.14 -4.41 10.39
N LEU A 87 18.08 -4.36 9.57
CA LEU A 87 17.74 -5.39 8.60
C LEU A 87 18.45 -5.22 7.25
N GLY A 88 19.30 -4.21 7.08
CA GLY A 88 20.03 -3.94 5.83
C GLY A 88 19.10 -3.66 4.64
N ARG A 89 17.87 -3.24 4.91
CA ARG A 89 16.87 -2.97 3.86
C ARG A 89 17.12 -1.58 3.27
N PRO A 90 17.04 -1.41 1.94
CA PRO A 90 17.23 -0.10 1.33
C PRO A 90 16.14 0.84 1.82
N LEU A 91 16.61 1.86 2.54
CA LEU A 91 15.88 3.07 2.88
C LEU A 91 15.44 3.75 1.57
#